data_AF-A0A2K8X2S1-F1
#
_entry.id   AF-A0A2K8X2S1-F1
#
_cell.length_a   1.000
_cell.length_b   1.000
_cell.length_c   1.000
_cell.angle_alpha   90.00
_cell.angle_beta   90.00
_cell.angle_gamma   90.00
#
_symmetry.space_group_name_H-M   'P 1'
#
loop_
_entity.id
_entity.type
_entity.pdbx_description
1 polymer ?
#
loop_
_entity_poly.entity_id
_entity_poly.type
_entity_poly.pdbx_seq_one_letter_code
_entity_poly.pdbx_strand_id
1 'polypeptide(L)'
;MKRIIINICGILFILIFIFQCNGNIPLMKNNIAGIYLNKNYDKKICCIESPHKPDTLILKLDGTLSSNFFGIGTYKMNYGIFETEIELHYESENGKAGYYTYFVNRLFESPKIIMNSDTNHYFEKTE
;
A
#
# COMPACT_ATOMS: atom_id res chain seq x y z
N MET A 1 18.77 21.28 31.85
CA MET A 1 19.50 21.47 30.56
C MET A 1 19.74 20.15 29.83
N LYS A 2 20.48 19.17 30.37
CA LYS A 2 20.74 17.87 29.69
C LYS A 2 19.47 17.12 29.22
N ARG A 3 18.42 17.06 30.06
CA ARG A 3 17.11 16.46 29.68
C ARG A 3 16.41 17.20 28.54
N ILE A 4 16.52 18.52 28.47
CA ILE A 4 15.90 19.33 27.41
C ILE A 4 16.62 19.10 26.08
N ILE A 5 17.96 19.04 26.11
CA ILE A 5 18.78 18.75 24.93
C ILE A 5 18.46 17.35 24.38
N ILE A 6 18.36 16.34 25.24
CA ILE A 6 18.00 14.97 24.84
C ILE A 6 16.63 14.95 24.14
N ASN A 7 15.63 15.63 24.70
CA ASN A 7 14.30 15.69 24.10
C ASN A 7 14.30 16.38 22.73
N ILE A 8 15.03 17.50 22.60
CA ILE A 8 15.15 18.23 21.33
C ILE A 8 15.85 17.36 20.28
N CYS A 9 16.95 16.69 20.63
CA CYS A 9 17.65 15.78 19.73
C CYS A 9 16.76 14.61 19.30
N GLY A 10 15.96 14.05 20.21
CA GLY A 10 15.02 12.98 19.89
C GLY A 10 13.94 13.42 18.88
N ILE A 11 13.33 14.58 19.09
CA ILE A 11 12.34 15.14 18.16
C ILE A 11 12.96 15.43 16.80
N LEU A 12 14.17 16.02 16.77
CA LEU A 12 14.87 16.33 15.53
C LEU A 12 15.19 15.04 14.74
N PHE A 13 15.61 13.97 15.42
CA PHE A 13 15.86 12.68 14.79
C PHE A 13 14.60 12.09 14.15
N ILE A 14 13.45 12.17 14.85
CA ILE A 14 12.17 11.72 14.31
C ILE A 14 11.77 12.53 13.07
N LEU A 15 11.92 13.86 13.10
CA LEU A 15 11.60 14.72 11.96
C LEU A 15 12.51 14.43 10.76
N ILE A 16 13.81 14.24 10.98
CA ILE A 16 14.75 13.85 9.92
C ILE A 16 14.36 12.50 9.32
N PHE A 17 13.99 11.52 10.15
CA PHE A 17 13.56 10.21 9.68
C PHE A 17 12.28 10.31 8.82
N ILE A 18 11.26 11.04 9.29
CA ILE A 18 10.03 11.28 8.53
C ILE A 18 10.34 11.96 7.19
N PHE A 19 11.26 12.94 7.19
CA PHE A 19 11.67 13.64 5.97
C PHE A 19 12.42 12.71 4.99
N GLN A 20 13.33 11.87 5.49
CA GLN A 20 14.07 10.90 4.68
C GLN A 20 13.15 9.88 3.99
N CYS A 21 12.07 9.47 4.65
CA CYS A 21 11.09 8.58 4.04
C CYS A 21 10.07 9.32 3.16
N ASN A 22 10.26 10.61 2.87
CA ASN A 22 9.30 11.46 2.15
C ASN A 22 7.88 11.40 2.77
N GLY A 23 7.82 11.27 4.10
CA GLY A 23 6.59 11.08 4.86
C GLY A 23 5.96 9.67 4.75
N ASN A 24 6.51 8.74 3.97
CA ASN A 24 6.01 7.37 3.84
C ASN A 24 6.49 6.49 5.00
N ILE A 25 5.60 6.10 5.89
CA ILE A 25 5.94 5.30 7.07
C ILE A 25 5.64 3.83 6.78
N PRO A 26 6.61 2.91 6.92
CA PRO A 26 6.37 1.48 6.72
C PRO A 26 5.17 0.97 7.53
N LEU A 27 4.31 0.16 6.90
CA LEU A 27 3.12 -0.38 7.56
C LEU A 27 3.48 -1.61 8.39
N MET A 28 2.84 -1.75 9.55
CA MET A 28 2.90 -2.99 10.33
C MET A 28 1.89 -4.01 9.80
N LYS A 29 2.18 -5.31 10.00
CA LYS A 29 1.34 -6.43 9.53
C LYS A 29 -0.15 -6.27 9.83
N ASN A 30 -0.49 -5.85 11.05
CA ASN A 30 -1.88 -5.70 11.48
C ASN A 30 -2.60 -4.52 10.81
N ASN A 31 -1.85 -3.55 10.27
CA ASN A 31 -2.41 -2.37 9.60
C ASN A 31 -2.59 -2.59 8.09
N ILE A 32 -2.11 -3.70 7.54
CA ILE A 32 -2.22 -4.04 6.11
C ILE A 32 -3.56 -4.73 5.80
N ALA A 33 -4.02 -5.63 6.67
CA ALA A 33 -5.34 -6.22 6.50
C ALA A 33 -6.43 -5.15 6.59
N GLY A 34 -7.46 -5.27 5.75
CA GLY A 34 -8.52 -4.28 5.65
C GLY A 34 -9.22 -4.26 4.30
N ILE A 35 -10.12 -3.29 4.16
CA ILE A 35 -10.87 -3.04 2.93
C ILE A 35 -10.27 -1.86 2.21
N TYR A 36 -10.04 -2.02 0.91
CA TYR A 36 -9.48 -1.00 0.05
C TYR A 36 -10.39 -0.74 -1.16
N LEU A 37 -10.67 0.53 -1.43
CA LEU A 37 -11.47 0.94 -2.58
C LEU A 37 -10.59 1.46 -3.71
N ASN A 38 -10.86 1.00 -4.92
CA ASN A 38 -10.16 1.47 -6.11
C ASN A 38 -10.50 2.95 -6.39
N LYS A 39 -9.48 3.78 -6.59
CA LYS A 39 -9.60 5.22 -6.85
C LYS A 39 -8.83 5.60 -8.11
N ASN A 40 -9.36 6.58 -8.84
CA ASN A 40 -8.80 7.09 -10.10
C ASN A 40 -8.66 5.99 -11.18
N TYR A 41 -9.56 5.02 -11.17
CA TYR A 41 -9.63 3.89 -12.12
C TYR A 41 -10.10 4.31 -13.52
N ASP A 42 -10.62 5.52 -13.66
CA ASP A 42 -11.14 6.13 -14.89
C ASP A 42 -10.06 6.86 -15.69
N LYS A 43 -8.85 6.97 -15.14
CA LYS A 43 -7.67 7.48 -15.84
C LYS A 43 -7.38 6.64 -17.09
N LYS A 44 -6.68 7.24 -18.06
CA LYS A 44 -6.30 6.54 -19.32
C LYS A 44 -5.71 5.17 -18.99
N ILE A 45 -6.33 4.13 -19.57
CA ILE A 45 -5.93 2.72 -19.39
C ILE A 45 -4.43 2.61 -19.71
N CYS A 46 -3.63 2.36 -18.68
CA CYS A 46 -2.19 2.20 -18.79
C CYS A 46 -1.79 0.72 -18.85
N CYS A 47 -2.53 -0.11 -18.10
CA CYS A 47 -2.03 -1.37 -17.55
C CYS A 47 -3.17 -2.38 -17.50
N ILE A 48 -3.07 -3.51 -18.20
CA ILE A 48 -4.14 -4.52 -18.22
C ILE A 48 -4.26 -5.25 -16.88
N GLU A 49 -3.22 -5.18 -16.05
CA GLU A 49 -3.08 -5.84 -14.76
C GLU A 49 -3.70 -5.04 -13.60
N SER A 50 -4.33 -3.90 -13.89
CA SER A 50 -4.99 -3.04 -12.89
C SER A 50 -6.48 -2.84 -13.20
N PRO A 51 -7.35 -2.75 -12.18
CA PRO A 51 -8.77 -2.58 -12.39
C PRO A 51 -9.12 -1.16 -12.87
N HIS A 52 -9.67 -1.04 -14.08
CA HIS A 52 -10.16 0.24 -14.66
C HIS A 52 -11.67 0.46 -14.46
N LYS A 53 -12.21 -0.11 -13.38
CA LYS A 53 -13.60 0.01 -12.94
C LYS A 53 -13.63 0.09 -11.41
N PRO A 54 -14.72 0.56 -10.79
CA PRO A 54 -14.89 0.44 -9.35
C PRO A 54 -14.65 -1.00 -8.91
N ASP A 55 -13.78 -1.17 -7.92
CA ASP A 55 -13.45 -2.47 -7.33
C ASP A 55 -13.12 -2.30 -5.85
N THR A 56 -13.26 -3.40 -5.11
CA THR A 56 -12.97 -3.47 -3.69
C THR A 56 -12.00 -4.61 -3.45
N LEU A 57 -10.80 -4.28 -2.97
CA LEU A 57 -9.79 -5.25 -2.59
C LEU A 57 -9.85 -5.46 -1.08
N ILE A 58 -10.09 -6.70 -0.66
CA ILE A 58 -10.10 -7.10 0.74
C ILE A 58 -8.84 -7.92 1.00
N LEU A 59 -8.02 -7.48 1.96
CA LEU A 59 -6.84 -8.20 2.43
C LEU A 59 -7.10 -8.74 3.84
N LYS A 60 -6.96 -10.05 4.04
CA LYS A 60 -7.19 -10.71 5.33
C LYS A 60 -5.87 -11.05 6.02
N LEU A 61 -5.87 -11.07 7.35
CA LEU A 61 -4.69 -11.34 8.18
C LEU A 61 -4.03 -12.71 7.92
N ASP A 62 -4.78 -13.67 7.37
CA ASP A 62 -4.30 -15.00 6.97
C ASP A 62 -3.51 -15.01 5.66
N GLY A 63 -3.36 -13.85 4.99
CA GLY A 63 -2.65 -13.71 3.72
C GLY A 63 -3.52 -13.96 2.50
N THR A 64 -4.84 -14.07 2.66
CA THR A 64 -5.78 -14.19 1.52
C THR A 64 -6.27 -12.83 1.04
N LEU A 65 -6.53 -12.73 -0.27
CA LEU A 65 -7.14 -11.55 -0.89
C LEU A 65 -8.45 -11.93 -1.58
N SER A 66 -9.35 -10.96 -1.72
CA SER A 66 -10.51 -11.07 -2.60
C SER A 66 -10.87 -9.73 -3.23
N SER A 67 -11.21 -9.73 -4.52
CA SER A 67 -11.76 -8.58 -5.24
C SER A 67 -12.56 -9.03 -6.47
N ASN A 68 -13.30 -8.14 -7.11
CA ASN A 68 -14.01 -8.50 -8.34
C ASN A 68 -13.05 -8.63 -9.53
N PHE A 69 -11.95 -7.87 -9.54
CA PHE A 69 -10.99 -7.90 -10.63
C PHE A 69 -9.96 -9.04 -10.48
N PHE A 70 -9.32 -9.16 -9.33
CA PHE A 70 -8.32 -10.20 -9.04
C PHE A 70 -8.95 -11.54 -8.61
N GLY A 71 -10.27 -11.60 -8.39
CA GLY A 71 -10.91 -12.80 -7.84
C GLY A 71 -10.42 -13.11 -6.43
N ILE A 72 -10.29 -14.41 -6.12
CA ILE A 72 -9.77 -14.91 -4.83
C ILE A 72 -8.31 -15.33 -5.02
N GLY A 73 -7.45 -14.93 -4.10
CA GLY A 73 -6.02 -15.21 -4.19
C GLY A 73 -5.31 -15.15 -2.85
N THR A 74 -3.99 -14.98 -2.92
CA THR A 74 -3.13 -14.76 -1.75
C THR A 74 -2.24 -13.55 -1.98
N TYR A 75 -1.75 -12.94 -0.91
CA TYR A 75 -0.78 -11.87 -1.00
C TYR A 75 0.41 -12.12 -0.08
N LYS A 76 1.55 -11.53 -0.45
CA LYS A 76 2.77 -11.53 0.36
C LYS A 76 3.27 -10.11 0.57
N MET A 77 3.89 -9.91 1.71
CA MET A 77 4.44 -8.63 2.12
C MET A 77 5.96 -8.71 2.20
N ASN A 78 6.64 -7.69 1.67
CA ASN A 78 8.06 -7.48 1.87
C ASN A 78 8.27 -6.12 2.57
N TYR A 79 8.90 -6.16 3.75
CA TYR A 79 9.11 -4.97 4.56
C TYR A 79 10.51 -4.42 4.27
N GLY A 80 10.57 -3.46 3.35
CA GLY A 80 11.77 -2.68 3.09
C GLY A 80 12.04 -1.65 4.19
N ILE A 81 13.20 -0.98 4.10
CA ILE A 81 13.61 0.05 5.05
C ILE A 81 12.75 1.33 4.90
N PHE A 82 12.38 1.67 3.66
CA PHE A 82 11.67 2.91 3.32
C PHE A 82 10.27 2.67 2.74
N GLU A 83 9.96 1.45 2.33
CA GLU A 83 8.70 1.10 1.71
C GLU A 83 8.24 -0.30 2.09
N THR A 84 6.92 -0.51 2.02
CA THR A 84 6.30 -1.80 2.27
C THR A 84 5.72 -2.29 0.95
N GLU A 85 6.27 -3.37 0.43
CA GLU A 85 5.89 -3.93 -0.87
C GLU A 85 4.87 -5.04 -0.68
N ILE A 86 4.01 -5.21 -1.68
CA ILE A 86 2.99 -6.24 -1.75
C ILE A 86 3.04 -6.95 -3.09
N GLU A 87 2.99 -8.27 -3.02
CA GLU A 87 2.82 -9.14 -4.18
C GLU A 87 1.44 -9.81 -4.07
N LEU A 88 0.58 -9.58 -5.06
CA LEU A 88 -0.72 -10.21 -5.19
C LEU A 88 -0.59 -11.43 -6.09
N HIS A 89 -1.15 -12.57 -5.69
CA HIS A 89 -1.17 -13.80 -6.46
C HIS A 89 -2.62 -14.24 -6.66
N TYR A 90 -3.03 -14.41 -7.91
CA TYR A 90 -4.41 -14.74 -8.28
C TYR A 90 -4.47 -15.59 -9.54
N GLU A 91 -5.61 -16.23 -9.78
CA GLU A 91 -5.88 -16.94 -11.03
C GLU A 91 -6.44 -15.96 -12.06
N SER A 92 -5.91 -16.03 -13.29
CA SER A 92 -6.37 -15.27 -14.45
C SER A 92 -6.79 -16.22 -15.57
N GLU A 93 -7.36 -15.69 -16.66
CA GLU A 93 -7.73 -16.48 -17.84
C GLU A 93 -6.56 -17.27 -18.43
N ASN A 94 -5.32 -16.79 -18.22
CA ASN A 94 -4.09 -17.44 -18.70
C ASN A 94 -3.40 -18.28 -17.61
N GLY A 95 -4.09 -18.58 -16.51
CA GLY A 95 -3.55 -19.28 -15.33
C GLY A 95 -3.06 -18.34 -14.24
N LYS A 96 -2.10 -18.78 -13.43
CA LYS A 96 -1.58 -18.02 -12.28
C LYS A 96 -0.91 -16.72 -12.71
N ALA A 97 -1.37 -15.62 -12.14
CA ALA A 97 -0.83 -14.29 -12.33
C ALA A 97 -0.28 -13.72 -11.01
N GLY A 98 0.62 -12.76 -11.15
CA GLY A 98 1.23 -12.03 -10.05
C GLY A 98 1.21 -10.53 -10.34
N TYR A 99 0.95 -9.71 -9.33
CA TYR A 99 1.05 -8.27 -9.43
C TYR A 99 1.88 -7.72 -8.27
N TYR A 100 2.98 -7.05 -8.60
CA TYR A 100 3.93 -6.53 -7.62
C TYR A 100 3.83 -5.02 -7.54
N THR A 101 3.66 -4.51 -6.33
CA THR A 101 3.56 -3.08 -6.06
C THR A 101 3.88 -2.74 -4.61
N TYR A 102 3.59 -1.52 -4.16
CA TYR A 102 3.94 -1.01 -2.84
C TYR A 102 2.81 -0.19 -2.21
N PHE A 103 2.95 -0.03 -0.89
CA PHE A 103 2.12 0.81 -0.08
C PHE A 103 2.69 2.23 0.03
N VAL A 104 1.78 3.20 0.00
CA VAL A 104 2.04 4.58 0.43
C VAL A 104 1.20 4.84 1.68
N ASN A 105 1.87 5.12 2.79
CA ASN A 105 1.29 5.40 4.08
C ASN A 105 1.87 6.70 4.62
N ARG A 106 1.29 7.82 4.19
CA ARG A 106 1.70 9.16 4.61
C ARG A 106 0.98 9.57 5.89
N LEU A 107 1.64 10.39 6.71
CA LEU A 107 1.01 11.01 7.87
C LEU A 107 -0.26 11.77 7.44
N PHE A 108 -1.36 11.54 8.17
CA PHE A 108 -2.67 12.15 7.94
C PHE A 108 -3.38 11.74 6.63
N GLU A 109 -2.89 10.72 5.93
CA GLU A 109 -3.56 10.11 4.78
C GLU A 109 -3.97 8.67 5.11
N SER A 110 -5.01 8.16 4.45
CA SER A 110 -5.28 6.73 4.46
C SER A 110 -4.17 5.98 3.72
N PRO A 111 -3.77 4.79 4.19
CA PRO A 111 -2.86 3.91 3.45
C PRO A 111 -3.38 3.60 2.05
N LYS A 112 -2.48 3.58 1.08
CA LYS A 112 -2.78 3.32 -0.33
C LYS A 112 -1.93 2.18 -0.86
N ILE A 113 -2.49 1.35 -1.74
CA ILE A 113 -1.74 0.41 -2.56
C ILE A 113 -1.69 0.99 -3.97
N ILE A 114 -0.49 1.29 -4.46
CA ILE A 114 -0.34 1.97 -5.74
C ILE A 114 -0.57 0.97 -6.88
N MET A 115 -1.42 1.27 -7.85
CA MET A 115 -1.58 0.47 -9.07
C MET A 115 -0.82 1.09 -10.24
N ASN A 116 -0.73 2.42 -10.28
CA ASN A 116 0.14 3.10 -11.21
C ASN A 116 0.50 4.50 -10.67
N SER A 117 1.80 4.75 -10.52
CA SER A 117 2.32 6.02 -10.00
C SER A 117 2.10 7.19 -10.95
N ASP A 118 2.21 6.96 -12.26
CA ASP A 118 2.14 8.01 -13.29
C ASP A 118 0.71 8.55 -13.43
N THR A 119 -0.29 7.68 -13.28
CA THR A 119 -1.71 8.07 -13.37
C THR A 119 -2.33 8.40 -12.01
N ASN A 120 -1.60 8.18 -10.91
CA ASN A 120 -2.11 8.22 -9.54
C ASN A 120 -3.32 7.28 -9.35
N HIS A 121 -3.24 6.07 -9.91
CA HIS A 121 -4.22 5.00 -9.75
C HIS A 121 -3.82 4.16 -8.52
N TYR A 122 -4.73 4.02 -7.56
CA TYR A 122 -4.45 3.31 -6.32
C TYR A 122 -5.72 2.73 -5.69
N PHE A 123 -5.52 1.77 -4.81
CA PHE A 123 -6.50 1.32 -3.83
C PHE A 123 -6.29 2.06 -2.52
N GLU A 124 -7.34 2.63 -1.93
CA GLU A 124 -7.28 3.40 -0.68
C GLU A 124 -7.95 2.63 0.46
N LYS A 125 -7.28 2.51 1.61
CA LYS A 125 -7.82 1.83 2.77
C LYS A 125 -8.99 2.61 3.37
N THR A 126 -10.09 1.93 3.65
CA THR A 126 -11.28 2.51 4.30
C THR A 126 -11.63 1.88 5.64
N GLU A 127 -11.21 0.63 5.86
CA GLU A 127 -11.42 -0.15 7.11
C GLU A 127 -10.16 -0.95 7.45
#